data_AF-A0A4P2Q270-F1
#
_entry.id   AF-A0A4P2Q270-F1
#
_cell.length_a   1.000
_cell.length_b   1.000
_cell.length_c   1.000
_cell.angle_alpha   90.00
_cell.angle_beta   90.00
_cell.angle_gamma   90.00
#
_symmetry.space_group_name_H-M   'P 1'
#
loop_
_entity.id
_entity.type
_entity.pdbx_description
1 polymer ?
#
loop_
_entity_poly.entity_id
_entity_poly.type
_entity_poly.pdbx_seq_one_letter_code
_entity_poly.pdbx_strand_id
1 'polypeptide(L)'
;MVERERQVGPDDEVTSERHYFISSSARAGAKTMGSLIRAHWSIENRCHWVLDVAFREDESRIRAGQQNIGLLRKIALDLLKQDQTTKRGIAAKRKKAGWDHDYLLRVLSGTIPPD
;
A
#
# COMPACT_ATOMS: atom_id res chain seq x y z
N MET A 1 -11.87 6.13 20.96
CA MET A 1 -12.97 5.56 20.15
C MET A 1 -12.98 6.30 18.82
N VAL A 2 -13.02 5.58 17.71
CA VAL A 2 -13.26 6.14 16.38
C VAL A 2 -14.48 5.44 15.81
N GLU A 3 -15.43 6.21 15.30
CA GLU A 3 -16.59 5.70 14.59
C GLU A 3 -16.34 5.80 13.08
N ARG A 4 -16.64 4.73 12.36
CA ARG A 4 -16.53 4.64 10.91
C ARG A 4 -17.92 4.36 10.35
N GLU A 5 -18.37 5.22 9.45
CA GLU A 5 -19.57 4.98 8.66
C GLU A 5 -19.17 4.60 7.24
N ARG A 6 -19.84 3.58 6.70
CA ARG A 6 -19.68 3.13 5.31
C ARG A 6 -21.06 3.00 4.70
N GLN A 7 -21.27 3.72 3.60
CA GLN A 7 -22.46 3.63 2.76
C GLN A 7 -22.20 2.62 1.64
N VAL A 8 -23.08 1.64 1.47
CA VAL A 8 -22.88 0.51 0.54
C VAL A 8 -24.14 0.25 -0.27
N GLY A 9 -23.96 0.10 -1.58
CA GLY A 9 -25.02 -0.33 -2.49
C GLY A 9 -25.90 0.81 -3.01
N PRO A 10 -26.85 0.50 -3.92
CA PRO A 10 -27.76 1.47 -4.52
C PRO A 10 -28.84 1.98 -3.56
N ASP A 11 -29.12 1.25 -2.48
CA ASP A 11 -30.17 1.56 -1.50
C ASP A 11 -29.65 2.42 -0.32
N ASP A 12 -28.43 2.96 -0.43
CA ASP A 12 -27.80 3.82 0.58
C ASP A 12 -27.75 3.20 1.99
N GLU A 13 -27.58 1.89 2.10
CA GLU A 13 -27.43 1.24 3.40
C GLU A 13 -26.19 1.78 4.13
N VAL A 14 -26.42 2.39 5.30
CA VAL A 14 -25.36 2.91 6.16
C VAL A 14 -25.00 1.87 7.21
N THR A 15 -23.74 1.46 7.21
CA THR A 15 -23.15 0.61 8.24
C THR A 15 -22.22 1.44 9.12
N SER A 16 -22.35 1.28 10.44
CA SER A 16 -21.51 1.97 11.44
C SER A 16 -20.69 0.98 12.26
N GLU A 17 -19.40 1.27 12.43
CA GLU A 17 -18.50 0.48 13.26
C GLU A 17 -17.78 1.37 14.27
N ARG A 18 -17.57 0.85 15.49
CA ARG A 18 -16.80 1.51 16.54
C ARG A 18 -15.51 0.78 16.82
N HIS A 19 -14.41 1.50 16.71
CA HIS A 19 -13.05 1.00 16.91
C HIS A 19 -12.47 1.59 18.20
N TYR A 20 -11.93 0.73 19.06
CA TYR A 20 -11.23 1.10 20.29
C TYR A 20 -9.74 0.86 20.11
N PHE A 21 -8.92 1.82 20.55
CA PHE A 21 -7.47 1.80 20.39
C PHE A 21 -6.81 1.86 21.76
N ILE A 22 -5.75 1.07 21.94
CA ILE A 22 -4.92 1.05 23.15
C ILE A 22 -3.60 1.74 22.80
N SER A 23 -3.15 2.63 23.68
CA SER A 23 -1.87 3.33 23.53
C SER A 23 -1.17 3.44 24.87
N SER A 24 0.14 3.27 24.86
CA SER A 24 1.01 3.59 26.01
C SER A 24 1.23 5.11 26.18
N SER A 25 0.79 5.93 25.22
CA SER A 25 0.96 7.38 25.28
C SER A 25 -0.09 8.04 26.15
N ALA A 26 0.24 8.22 27.43
CA ALA A 26 -0.66 8.83 28.42
C ALA A 26 -0.96 10.33 28.16
N ARG A 27 -0.17 11.01 27.32
CA ARG A 27 -0.32 12.45 27.03
C ARG A 27 -0.90 12.75 25.64
N ALA A 28 -1.16 11.73 24.82
CA ALA A 28 -1.71 11.95 23.49
C ALA A 28 -3.22 12.27 23.57
N GLY A 29 -3.58 13.53 23.36
CA GLY A 29 -4.97 13.95 23.24
C GLY A 29 -5.66 13.38 21.99
N ALA A 30 -6.99 13.46 21.94
CA ALA A 30 -7.83 12.88 20.89
C ALA A 30 -7.41 13.32 19.47
N LYS A 31 -7.03 14.59 19.27
CA LYS A 31 -6.58 15.11 17.97
C LYS A 31 -5.29 14.46 17.48
N THR A 32 -4.32 14.29 18.37
CA THR A 32 -3.05 13.63 18.08
C THR A 32 -3.28 12.16 17.76
N MET A 33 -4.07 11.48 18.59
CA MET A 33 -4.43 10.08 18.36
C MET A 33 -5.16 9.88 17.02
N GLY A 34 -6.14 10.73 16.70
CA GLY A 34 -6.85 10.68 15.42
C GLY A 34 -5.91 10.90 14.22
N SER A 35 -4.90 11.75 14.36
CA SER A 35 -3.89 11.96 13.30
C SER A 35 -3.00 10.74 13.12
N LEU A 36 -2.57 10.10 14.21
CA LEU A 36 -1.80 8.86 14.17
C LEU A 36 -2.59 7.70 13.55
N ILE A 37 -3.87 7.56 13.94
CA ILE A 37 -4.76 6.54 13.38
C ILE A 37 -4.92 6.75 11.86
N ARG A 38 -5.17 7.99 11.40
CA ARG A 38 -5.24 8.29 9.97
C ARG A 38 -3.93 8.03 9.23
N ALA A 39 -2.79 8.36 9.85
CA ALA A 39 -1.48 8.07 9.28
C ALA A 39 -1.25 6.56 9.14
N HIS A 40 -1.65 5.78 10.15
CA HIS A 40 -1.59 4.32 10.10
C HIS A 40 -2.46 3.75 8.97
N TRP A 41 -3.71 4.19 8.83
CA TRP A 41 -4.57 3.81 7.70
C TRP A 41 -3.98 4.16 6.33
N SER A 42 -3.19 5.24 6.25
CA SER A 42 -2.51 5.59 5.01
C SER A 42 -1.43 4.57 4.61
N ILE A 43 -0.82 3.87 5.57
CA ILE A 43 0.11 2.76 5.29
C ILE A 43 -0.67 1.60 4.67
N GLU A 44 -1.80 1.23 5.24
CA GLU A 44 -2.66 0.16 4.74
C GLU A 44 -3.08 0.43 3.29
N ASN A 45 -3.63 1.62 3.04
CA ASN A 45 -4.13 1.98 1.71
C ASN A 45 -3.01 2.10 0.65
N ARG A 46 -1.84 2.64 1.03
CA ARG A 46 -0.76 2.94 0.05
C ARG A 46 0.22 1.80 -0.13
N CYS A 47 0.34 0.90 0.85
CA CYS A 47 1.30 -0.19 0.84
C CYS A 47 0.57 -1.54 0.72
N HIS A 48 -0.14 -1.94 1.77
CA HIS A 48 -0.74 -3.28 1.89
C HIS A 48 -1.71 -3.57 0.76
N TRP A 49 -2.71 -2.70 0.54
CA TRP A 49 -3.66 -2.91 -0.55
C TRP A 49 -3.00 -3.05 -1.93
N VAL A 50 -1.92 -2.31 -2.18
CA VAL A 50 -1.18 -2.40 -3.44
C VAL A 50 -0.41 -3.72 -3.54
N LEU A 51 0.15 -4.22 -2.44
CA LEU A 51 0.80 -5.53 -2.40
C LEU A 51 -0.22 -6.66 -2.63
N ASP A 52 -1.37 -6.58 -1.97
CA ASP A 52 -2.43 -7.58 -2.09
C ASP A 52 -2.95 -7.65 -3.52
N VAL A 53 -3.27 -6.52 -4.14
CA VAL A 53 -3.88 -6.49 -5.48
C VAL A 53 -2.87 -6.52 -6.62
N ALA A 54 -1.83 -5.68 -6.59
CA ALA A 54 -0.89 -5.55 -7.71
C ALA A 54 0.21 -6.62 -7.69
N PHE A 55 0.59 -7.11 -6.50
CA PHE A 55 1.56 -8.20 -6.33
C PHE A 55 0.90 -9.56 -6.05
N ARG A 56 -0.43 -9.62 -5.87
CA ARG A 56 -1.18 -10.85 -5.60
C ARG A 56 -0.64 -11.55 -4.35
N GLU A 57 -0.34 -10.77 -3.32
CA GLU A 57 0.26 -11.27 -2.09
C GLU A 57 -0.65 -12.26 -1.38
N ASP A 58 -1.95 -11.97 -1.25
CA ASP A 58 -2.95 -12.88 -0.67
C ASP A 58 -3.07 -14.21 -1.41
N GLU A 59 -2.89 -14.20 -2.72
CA GLU A 59 -2.98 -15.40 -3.56
C GLU A 59 -1.68 -16.22 -3.56
N SER A 60 -0.60 -15.70 -2.95
CA SER A 60 0.72 -16.30 -2.95
C SER A 60 0.73 -17.64 -2.17
N ARG A 61 1.05 -18.73 -2.87
CA ARG A 61 1.16 -20.08 -2.27
C ARG A 61 2.52 -20.35 -1.63
N ILE A 62 3.40 -19.36 -1.54
CA ILE A 62 4.73 -19.51 -0.93
C ILE A 62 4.59 -19.93 0.55
N ARG A 63 5.28 -21.00 0.94
CA ARG A 63 5.26 -21.58 2.30
C ARG A 63 6.61 -21.52 3.02
N ALA A 64 7.66 -21.02 2.37
CA ALA A 64 8.98 -20.80 2.95
C ALA A 64 9.54 -19.46 2.47
N GLY A 65 10.33 -18.77 3.31
CA GLY A 65 10.92 -17.48 2.95
C GLY A 65 9.92 -16.31 2.79
N GLN A 66 8.76 -16.39 3.45
CA GLN A 66 7.68 -15.40 3.35
C GLN A 66 8.15 -13.97 3.67
N GLN A 67 8.98 -13.82 4.70
CA GLN A 67 9.55 -12.52 5.08
C GLN A 67 10.45 -11.93 3.99
N ASN A 68 11.31 -12.76 3.39
CA ASN A 68 12.22 -12.33 2.32
C ASN A 68 11.44 -11.86 1.09
N ILE A 69 10.42 -12.62 0.70
CA ILE A 69 9.57 -12.26 -0.44
C ILE A 69 8.76 -11.01 -0.15
N GLY A 70 8.20 -10.86 1.05
CA GLY A 70 7.50 -9.66 1.46
C GLY A 70 8.39 -8.42 1.40
N LEU A 71 9.65 -8.53 1.83
CA LEU A 71 10.64 -7.46 1.71
C LEU A 71 10.94 -7.12 0.24
N LEU A 72 11.19 -8.13 -0.60
CA LEU A 72 11.45 -7.94 -2.03
C LEU A 72 10.28 -7.26 -2.75
N ARG A 73 9.03 -7.62 -2.43
CA ARG A 73 7.83 -6.97 -2.98
C ARG A 73 7.75 -5.50 -2.57
N LYS A 74 8.07 -5.18 -1.31
CA LYS A 74 8.11 -3.78 -0.83
C LYS A 74 9.18 -2.97 -1.56
N ILE A 75 10.39 -3.50 -1.70
CA ILE A 75 11.47 -2.85 -2.47
C ILE A 75 11.02 -2.60 -3.91
N ALA A 76 10.45 -3.62 -4.57
CA ALA A 76 9.96 -3.48 -5.94
C ALA A 76 8.81 -2.45 -6.05
N LEU A 77 7.89 -2.42 -5.08
CA LEU A 77 6.82 -1.43 -5.02
C LEU A 77 7.37 -0.02 -4.92
N ASP A 78 8.36 0.20 -4.05
CA ASP A 78 8.96 1.52 -3.85
C ASP A 78 9.67 2.01 -5.12
N LEU A 79 10.45 1.15 -5.80
CA LEU A 79 11.08 1.48 -7.09
C LEU A 79 10.04 1.82 -8.17
N LEU A 80 8.95 1.04 -8.28
CA LEU A 80 7.89 1.29 -9.26
C LEU A 80 7.08 2.56 -8.97
N LYS A 81 6.99 2.97 -7.69
CA LYS A 81 6.38 4.24 -7.28
C LYS A 81 7.25 5.43 -7.63
N GLN A 82 8.57 5.29 -7.55
CA GLN A 82 9.51 6.36 -7.89
C GLN A 82 9.49 6.67 -9.39
N ASP A 83 9.26 5.67 -10.25
CA ASP A 83 9.13 5.91 -11.70
C ASP A 83 7.99 6.90 -12.04
N GLN A 84 8.31 8.10 -12.50
CA GLN A 84 7.32 9.08 -12.96
C GLN A 84 7.10 9.06 -14.48
N THR A 85 7.93 8.36 -15.26
CA THR A 85 7.86 8.42 -16.73
C THR A 85 6.67 7.63 -17.27
N THR A 86 6.28 6.54 -16.60
CA THR A 86 5.12 5.74 -17.01
C THR A 86 3.88 6.13 -16.21
N LYS A 87 2.92 6.80 -16.86
CA LYS A 87 1.63 7.19 -16.26
C LYS A 87 0.63 6.02 -16.22
N ARG A 88 0.98 4.94 -15.52
CA ARG A 88 0.14 3.74 -15.35
C ARG A 88 0.16 3.25 -13.89
N GLY A 89 -0.84 2.45 -13.52
CA GLY A 89 -0.90 1.80 -12.21
C GLY A 89 0.24 0.79 -11.97
N ILE A 90 0.51 0.47 -10.70
CA ILE A 90 1.63 -0.39 -10.28
C ILE A 90 1.60 -1.76 -10.96
N ALA A 91 0.43 -2.39 -11.07
CA ALA A 91 0.30 -3.70 -11.73
C ALA A 91 0.76 -3.66 -13.20
N ALA A 92 0.40 -2.58 -13.92
CA ALA A 92 0.80 -2.39 -15.31
C ALA A 92 2.29 -2.06 -15.45
N LYS A 93 2.84 -1.22 -14.56
CA LYS A 93 4.29 -0.93 -14.52
C LYS A 93 5.10 -2.21 -14.25
N ARG A 94 4.64 -3.05 -13.31
CA ARG A 94 5.24 -4.36 -13.00
C ARG A 94 5.22 -5.28 -14.22
N LYS A 95 4.08 -5.32 -14.94
CA LYS A 95 3.95 -6.11 -16.17
C LYS A 95 4.89 -5.61 -17.27
N LYS A 96 5.02 -4.28 -17.44
CA LYS A 96 5.97 -3.67 -18.37
C LYS A 96 7.42 -4.07 -18.04
N ALA A 97 7.82 -4.02 -16.77
CA ALA A 97 9.15 -4.50 -16.35
C ALA A 97 9.37 -6.00 -16.62
N GLY A 98 8.32 -6.80 -16.70
CA GLY A 98 8.43 -8.21 -17.12
C GLY A 98 8.58 -8.40 -18.63
N TRP A 99 8.27 -7.40 -19.45
CA TRP A 99 8.22 -7.49 -20.92
C TRP A 99 9.29 -6.65 -21.63
N ASP A 100 9.78 -5.61 -20.98
CA ASP A 100 10.72 -4.62 -21.52
C ASP A 100 11.95 -4.59 -20.61
N HIS A 101 13.06 -5.14 -21.11
CA HIS A 101 14.29 -5.29 -20.34
C HIS A 101 14.95 -3.94 -20.03
N ASP A 102 14.90 -2.98 -20.95
CA ASP A 102 15.47 -1.66 -20.73
C ASP A 102 14.69 -0.90 -19.66
N TYR A 103 13.35 -1.00 -19.70
CA TYR A 103 12.50 -0.46 -18.65
C TYR A 103 12.76 -1.13 -17.30
N LEU A 104 12.94 -2.46 -17.25
CA LEU A 104 13.30 -3.18 -16.04
C LEU A 104 14.60 -2.64 -15.44
N LEU A 105 15.67 -2.56 -16.24
CA LEU A 105 16.97 -2.06 -15.81
C LEU A 105 16.87 -0.64 -15.29
N ARG A 106 16.09 0.23 -15.94
CA ARG A 106 15.86 1.60 -15.47
C ARG A 106 15.15 1.66 -14.11
N VAL A 107 14.15 0.81 -13.88
CA VAL A 107 13.46 0.73 -12.59
C VAL A 107 14.41 0.21 -11.50
N LEU A 108 15.25 -0.79 -11.81
CA LEU A 108 16.17 -1.40 -10.83
C LEU A 108 17.37 -0.51 -10.50
N SER A 109 17.88 0.25 -11.47
CA SER A 109 19.02 1.16 -11.28
C SER A 109 18.66 2.43 -10.50
N GLY A 110 17.38 2.71 -10.29
CA GLY A 110 16.93 3.94 -9.61
C GLY A 110 17.31 5.23 -10.37
N THR A 111 17.86 5.12 -11.58
CA THR A 111 18.18 6.26 -12.44
C THR A 111 16.89 6.72 -13.12
N ILE A 112 16.09 7.46 -12.36
CA ILE A 112 15.05 8.32 -12.89
C ILE A 112 15.79 9.59 -13.32
N PRO A 113 15.77 9.97 -14.61
CA PRO A 113 16.30 11.27 -15.00
C PRO A 113 15.59 12.34 -14.16
N PRO A 114 16.30 13.28 -13.51
CA PRO A 114 15.64 14.47 -13.02
C PRO A 114 15.03 15.19 -14.23
N ASP A 115 13.84 15.75 -14.04
CA ASP A 115 13.17 16.60 -15.03
C ASP A 115 14.11 17.70 -15.56
#